data_AF-A0A6V7IZV1-F1
#
_entry.id   AF-A0A6V7IZV1-F1
#
_cell.length_a   1.000
_cell.length_b   1.000
_cell.length_c   1.000
_cell.angle_alpha   90.00
_cell.angle_beta   90.00
_cell.angle_gamma   90.00
#
_symmetry.space_group_name_H-M   'P 1'
#
loop_
_entity.id
_entity.type
_entity.pdbx_description
1 polymer ?
#
loop_
_entity_poly.entity_id
_entity_poly.type
_entity_poly.pdbx_seq_one_letter_code
_entity_poly.pdbx_strand_id
1 'polypeptide(L)'
;MEQTSGFYVNNGPQQSAPVRYLTSQEKAALEQRILRLLGIPDRRKEEKPRMKRSAPKFLLNVYNDVQRKKWSNDGEFKLNERNIQDIDHSDVI
;
A
#
# COMPACT_ATOMS: atom_id res chain seq x y z
N MET A 1 -1.68 19.73 -7.53
CA MET A 1 -2.82 18.96 -8.06
C MET A 1 -3.27 18.02 -6.96
N GLU A 2 -4.48 18.21 -6.44
CA GLU A 2 -5.06 17.29 -5.46
C GLU A 2 -5.26 15.92 -6.14
N GLN A 3 -4.70 14.85 -5.58
CA GLN A 3 -4.94 13.51 -6.14
C GLN A 3 -6.39 13.11 -5.84
N THR A 4 -7.18 12.96 -6.90
CA THR A 4 -8.59 12.59 -6.80
C THR A 4 -8.70 11.09 -6.47
N SER A 5 -9.10 10.77 -5.23
CA SER A 5 -9.39 9.39 -4.83
C SER A 5 -10.82 9.02 -5.24
N GLY A 6 -11.03 7.81 -5.75
CA GLY A 6 -12.32 7.39 -6.29
C GLY A 6 -12.47 5.88 -6.37
N PHE A 7 -13.67 5.44 -6.72
CA PHE A 7 -13.94 4.07 -7.12
C PHE A 7 -13.52 3.88 -8.57
N TYR A 8 -12.70 2.87 -8.82
CA TYR A 8 -12.26 2.50 -10.15
C TYR A 8 -12.76 1.11 -10.49
N VAL A 9 -13.34 0.94 -11.68
CA VAL A 9 -13.69 -0.38 -12.20
C VAL A 9 -12.53 -0.90 -13.04
N ASN A 10 -12.13 -2.13 -12.76
CA ASN A 10 -11.09 -2.83 -13.50
C ASN A 10 -11.71 -3.48 -14.75
N ASN A 11 -11.50 -2.85 -15.91
CA ASN A 11 -11.99 -3.31 -17.22
C ASN A 11 -11.00 -4.25 -17.92
N GLY A 12 -9.96 -4.72 -17.23
CA GLY A 12 -8.93 -5.59 -17.80
C GLY A 12 -7.52 -5.07 -17.53
N PRO A 13 -6.49 -5.77 -18.04
CA PRO A 13 -5.10 -5.40 -17.79
C PRO A 13 -4.85 -3.97 -18.28
N GLN A 14 -4.43 -3.10 -17.35
CA GLN A 14 -4.13 -1.67 -17.56
C GLN A 14 -5.32 -0.73 -17.84
N GLN A 15 -6.56 -1.19 -17.74
CA GLN A 15 -7.73 -0.31 -17.90
C GLN A 15 -8.49 -0.21 -16.59
N SER A 16 -8.24 0.87 -15.84
CA SER A 16 -9.05 1.25 -14.68
C SER A 16 -9.77 2.56 -14.99
N ALA A 17 -11.10 2.54 -15.04
CA ALA A 17 -11.91 3.71 -15.32
C ALA A 17 -12.53 4.26 -14.03
N PRO A 18 -12.46 5.59 -13.77
CA PRO A 18 -13.09 6.18 -12.60
C PRO A 18 -14.61 6.11 -12.75
N VAL A 19 -15.29 5.50 -11.78
CA VAL A 19 -16.75 5.49 -11.69
C VAL A 19 -17.25 6.74 -10.98
N ARG A 20 -16.63 7.05 -9.84
CA ARG A 20 -16.99 8.21 -9.02
C ARG A 20 -15.85 8.59 -8.08
N TYR A 21 -15.67 9.88 -7.85
CA TYR A 21 -14.77 10.39 -6.83
C TYR A 21 -15.38 10.29 -5.42
N LEU A 22 -14.53 10.05 -4.42
CA LEU A 22 -14.92 10.05 -3.02
C LEU A 22 -15.17 11.49 -2.55
N THR A 23 -16.22 11.68 -1.75
CA THR A 23 -16.42 12.93 -0.99
C THR A 23 -15.38 13.06 0.12
N SER A 24 -15.18 14.28 0.63
CA SER A 24 -14.25 14.52 1.74
C SER A 24 -14.62 13.73 3.00
N GLN A 25 -15.93 13.53 3.26
CA GLN A 25 -16.42 12.71 4.37
C GLN A 25 -16.10 11.21 4.15
N GLU A 26 -16.33 10.68 2.95
CA GLU A 26 -16.00 9.28 2.62
C GLU A 26 -14.49 9.03 2.72
N LYS A 27 -13.68 9.99 2.27
CA LYS A 27 -12.21 9.92 2.39
C LYS A 27 -11.78 9.84 3.85
N ALA A 28 -12.33 10.70 4.72
CA ALA A 28 -12.04 10.69 6.16
C ALA A 28 -12.48 9.37 6.83
N ALA A 29 -13.67 8.86 6.48
CA ALA A 29 -14.16 7.59 7.01
C ALA A 29 -13.29 6.39 6.58
N LEU A 30 -12.86 6.38 5.32
CA LEU A 30 -11.95 5.35 4.79
C LEU A 30 -10.58 5.41 5.47
N GLU A 31 -10.04 6.60 5.66
CA GLU A 31 -8.78 6.83 6.38
C GLU A 31 -8.85 6.26 7.81
N GLN A 32 -9.90 6.58 8.56
CA GLN A 32 -10.11 6.05 9.92
C GLN A 32 -10.24 4.52 9.94
N ARG A 33 -10.89 3.95 8.92
CA ARG A 33 -10.98 2.49 8.78
C ARG A 33 -9.60 1.86 8.52
N ILE A 34 -8.78 2.46 7.66
CA ILE A 34 -7.42 1.98 7.38
C ILE A 34 -6.57 2.06 8.66
N LEU A 35 -6.61 3.19 9.37
CA LEU A 35 -5.87 3.36 10.63
C LEU A 35 -6.25 2.30 11.67
N ARG A 36 -7.56 2.05 11.84
CA ARG A 36 -8.06 0.99 12.73
C ARG A 36 -7.58 -0.40 12.31
N LEU A 37 -7.58 -0.69 11.01
CA LEU A 37 -7.10 -1.97 10.49
C LEU A 37 -5.60 -2.17 10.76
N LEU A 38 -4.81 -1.11 10.64
CA LEU A 38 -3.38 -1.14 10.91
C LEU A 38 -3.03 -1.08 12.42
N GLY A 39 -4.02 -0.89 13.30
CA GLY A 39 -3.79 -0.68 14.73
C GLY A 39 -3.06 0.63 15.04
N ILE A 40 -3.11 1.61 14.13
CA ILE A 40 -2.44 2.90 14.28
C ILE A 40 -3.48 3.93 14.75
N PRO A 41 -3.24 4.67 15.84
CA PRO A 41 -4.24 5.58 16.39
C PRO A 41 -4.45 6.84 15.55
N ASP A 42 -3.39 7.33 14.90
CA ASP A 42 -3.45 8.55 14.07
C ASP A 42 -2.46 8.46 12.90
N ARG A 43 -2.78 9.15 11.81
CA ARG A 43 -1.92 9.23 10.65
C ARG A 43 -0.63 9.94 11.00
N ARG A 44 0.51 9.32 10.68
CA ARG A 44 1.81 9.99 10.79
C ARG A 44 1.78 11.22 9.87
N LYS A 45 2.21 12.37 10.41
CA LYS A 45 2.38 13.59 9.63
C LYS A 45 3.22 13.28 8.39
N GLU A 46 2.79 13.77 7.24
CA GLU A 46 3.54 13.61 5.99
C GLU A 46 4.91 14.27 6.14
N GLU A 47 5.93 13.48 6.49
CA GLU A 47 7.30 13.94 6.42
C GLU A 47 7.69 14.09 4.95
N LYS A 48 8.42 15.17 4.64
CA LYS A 48 9.01 15.30 3.30
C LYS A 48 9.84 14.04 3.05
N PRO A 49 9.67 13.38 1.89
CA PRO A 49 10.37 12.14 1.61
C PRO A 49 11.87 12.37 1.74
N ARG A 50 12.50 11.64 2.67
CA ARG A 50 13.95 11.75 2.93
C ARG A 50 14.79 11.40 1.71
N MET A 51 14.21 10.65 0.77
CA MET A 51 14.83 10.31 -0.51
C MET A 51 13.94 10.76 -1.68
N LYS A 52 14.53 11.44 -2.66
CA LYS A 52 13.87 11.82 -3.93
C LYS A 52 13.71 10.64 -4.92
N ARG A 53 14.05 9.42 -4.49
CA ARG A 53 14.08 8.21 -5.32
C ARG A 53 12.85 7.35 -5.06
N SER A 54 12.58 6.44 -5.97
CA SER A 54 11.57 5.38 -5.78
C SER A 54 11.84 4.58 -4.50
N ALA A 55 10.83 3.86 -4.02
CA ALA A 55 11.00 2.91 -2.93
C ALA A 55 12.23 2.00 -3.18
N PRO A 56 13.01 1.66 -2.14
CA PRO A 56 14.10 0.71 -2.24
C PRO A 56 13.70 -0.59 -2.96
N LYS A 57 14.60 -1.11 -3.79
CA LYS A 57 14.34 -2.31 -4.61
C LYS A 57 13.91 -3.51 -3.78
N PHE A 58 14.44 -3.66 -2.56
CA PHE A 58 14.07 -4.76 -1.67
C PHE A 58 12.58 -4.71 -1.28
N LEU A 59 12.03 -3.53 -0.93
CA LEU A 59 10.61 -3.38 -0.62
C LEU A 59 9.73 -3.73 -1.83
N LEU A 60 10.15 -3.32 -3.03
CA LEU A 60 9.47 -3.69 -4.27
C LEU A 60 9.52 -5.20 -4.51
N ASN A 61 10.64 -5.87 -4.23
CA ASN A 61 10.78 -7.31 -4.36
C ASN A 61 9.85 -8.05 -3.39
N VAL A 62 9.83 -7.65 -2.11
CA VAL A 62 8.95 -8.21 -1.08
C VAL A 62 7.48 -8.02 -1.48
N TYR A 63 7.10 -6.82 -1.90
CA TYR A 63 5.73 -6.55 -2.38
C TYR A 63 5.34 -7.43 -3.56
N ASN A 64 6.21 -7.54 -4.57
CA ASN A 64 5.96 -8.35 -5.76
C ASN A 64 5.90 -9.85 -5.44
N ASP A 65 6.68 -10.34 -4.48
CA ASP A 65 6.60 -11.72 -4.01
C ASP A 65 5.25 -12.03 -3.38
N VAL A 66 4.77 -11.14 -2.53
CA VAL A 66 3.45 -11.26 -1.90
C VAL A 66 2.33 -11.14 -2.94
N GLN A 67 2.42 -10.21 -3.88
CA GLN A 67 1.43 -10.07 -4.95
C GLN A 67 1.36 -11.31 -5.86
N ARG A 68 2.51 -11.89 -6.21
CA ARG A 68 2.60 -13.07 -7.09
C ARG A 68 2.09 -14.33 -6.43
N LYS A 69 2.33 -14.49 -5.13
CA LYS A 69 1.66 -15.49 -4.30
C LYS A 69 0.26 -14.95 -4.02
N LYS A 70 -0.60 -14.95 -5.05
CA LYS A 70 -2.00 -14.47 -5.02
C LYS A 70 -2.47 -14.48 -3.59
N TRP A 71 -2.70 -13.30 -3.02
CA TRP A 71 -3.26 -13.11 -1.69
C TRP A 71 -4.20 -14.28 -1.42
N SER A 72 -3.71 -15.27 -0.67
CA SER A 72 -4.43 -16.52 -0.53
C SER A 72 -5.80 -16.13 0.03
N ASN A 73 -6.88 -16.78 -0.41
CA ASN A 73 -8.25 -16.39 -0.05
C ASN A 73 -8.51 -16.38 1.49
N ASP A 74 -7.53 -16.82 2.28
CA ASP A 74 -7.45 -16.80 3.74
C ASP A 74 -7.04 -15.44 4.33
N GLY A 75 -6.65 -14.43 3.54
CA GLY A 75 -6.35 -13.10 4.08
C GLY A 75 -4.93 -12.95 4.65
N GLU A 76 -4.09 -13.98 4.55
CA GLU A 76 -2.87 -14.06 5.31
C GLU A 76 -1.67 -13.50 4.54
N PHE A 77 -1.12 -12.38 5.03
CA PHE A 77 0.13 -11.82 4.53
C PHE A 77 1.31 -12.70 4.98
N LYS A 78 1.78 -13.59 4.10
CA LYS A 78 2.90 -14.50 4.39
C LYS A 78 4.22 -14.02 3.77
N LEU A 79 5.11 -13.50 4.61
CA LEU A 79 6.51 -13.30 4.25
C LEU A 79 7.22 -14.64 4.18
N ASN A 80 8.06 -14.83 3.16
CA ASN A 80 8.96 -15.98 3.12
C ASN A 80 10.30 -15.65 3.76
N GLU A 81 11.10 -16.69 4.05
CA GLU A 81 12.42 -16.53 4.68
C GLU A 81 13.33 -15.55 3.95
N ARG A 82 13.30 -15.53 2.61
CA ARG A 82 14.07 -14.57 1.80
C ARG A 82 13.57 -13.14 1.99
N ASN A 83 12.26 -12.94 2.08
CA ASN A 83 11.70 -11.61 2.33
C ASN A 83 12.07 -11.08 3.72
N ILE A 84 12.14 -11.96 4.72
CA ILE A 84 12.57 -11.59 6.07
C ILE A 84 14.05 -11.18 6.06
N GLN A 85 14.91 -11.98 5.42
CA GLN A 85 16.33 -11.65 5.27
C GLN A 85 16.56 -10.31 4.54
N ASP A 86 15.79 -10.06 3.47
CA ASP A 86 15.86 -8.79 2.73
C ASP A 86 15.47 -7.58 3.58
N ILE A 87 14.52 -7.75 4.51
CA ILE A 87 14.10 -6.71 5.45
C ILE A 87 15.19 -6.50 6.51
N ASP A 88 15.67 -7.58 7.14
CA ASP A 88 16.68 -7.51 8.20
C ASP A 88 17.99 -6.86 7.71
N HIS A 89 18.42 -7.16 6.48
CA HIS A 89 19.60 -6.53 5.87
C HIS A 89 19.41 -5.05 5.54
N SER A 90 18.16 -4.59 5.40
CA SER A 90 17.85 -3.19 5.10
C SER A 90 17.97 -2.27 6.32
N ASP A 91 17.79 -2.80 7.53
CA ASP A 91 17.89 -2.05 8.79
C ASP A 91 19.35 -1.76 9.21
N VAL A 92 20.33 -2.30 8.49
CA VAL A 92 21.78 -2.20 8.78
C VAL A 92 22.47 -1.05 7.99
N ILE A 93 21.72 -0.22 7.26
CA ILE A 93 22.27 0.84 6.37
C ILE A 93 21.93 2.25 6.84
#